data_AF-A0A6L5C441-F1
#
_entry.id   AF-A0A6L5C441-F1
#
_cell.length_a   1.000
_cell.length_b   1.000
_cell.length_c   1.000
_cell.angle_alpha   90.00
_cell.angle_beta   90.00
_cell.angle_gamma   90.00
#
_symmetry.space_group_name_H-M   'P 1'
#
loop_
_entity.id
_entity.type
_entity.pdbx_description
1 polymer ?
#
loop_
_entity_poly.entity_id
_entity_poly.type
_entity_poly.pdbx_seq_one_letter_code
_entity_poly.pdbx_strand_id
1 'polypeptide(L)' 'MASEYSLVDALERIYENQLALEAAVMEVTLWVEQQSAAGVGDNVRGALHTIGENAGHIKQSLARLKGRDIQ' A
#
# COMPACT_ATOMS: atom_id res chain seq x y z
N MET A 1 5.97 14.55 20.28
CA MET A 1 7.11 13.65 20.54
C MET A 1 6.66 12.20 20.74
N ALA A 2 5.80 11.87 21.72
CA ALA A 2 5.32 10.48 21.88
C ALA A 2 4.29 10.03 20.81
N SER A 3 3.52 10.95 20.21
CA SER A 3 2.49 10.61 19.20
C SER A 3 3.06 10.27 17.82
N GLU A 4 4.20 10.87 17.47
CA GLU A 4 4.88 10.80 16.16
C GLU A 4 5.59 9.44 15.92
N TYR A 5 5.51 8.54 16.90
CA TYR A 5 5.99 7.17 16.82
C TYR A 5 4.97 6.20 17.43
N SER A 6 3.70 6.61 17.49
CA SER A 6 2.61 5.73 17.93
C SER A 6 2.39 4.62 16.90
N LEU A 7 1.82 3.51 17.34
CA LEU A 7 1.44 2.43 16.42
C LEU A 7 0.48 2.93 15.33
N VAL A 8 -0.42 3.85 15.67
CA VAL A 8 -1.37 4.45 14.71
C VAL A 8 -0.62 5.26 13.65
N ASP A 9 0.29 6.14 14.05
CA ASP A 9 1.10 6.95 13.13
C ASP A 9 1.96 6.07 12.21
N ALA A 10 2.61 5.04 12.76
CA ALA A 10 3.39 4.09 11.97
C ALA A 10 2.52 3.35 10.94
N LEU A 11 1.33 2.90 11.32
CA LEU A 11 0.40 2.22 10.41
C LEU A 11 -0.18 3.15 9.34
N GLU A 12 -0.41 4.43 9.65
CA GLU A 12 -0.82 5.44 8.66
C GLU A 12 0.27 5.62 7.59
N ARG A 13 1.53 5.76 8.01
CA ARG A 13 2.66 5.88 7.09
C ARG A 13 2.87 4.62 6.24
N ILE A 14 2.67 3.43 6.81
CA ILE A 14 2.74 2.17 6.05
C ILE A 14 1.58 2.09 5.05
N TYR A 15 0.37 2.55 5.41
CA TYR A 15 -0.74 2.64 4.46
C TYR A 15 -0.43 3.58 3.30
N GLU A 16 0.14 4.76 3.57
CA GLU A 16 0.60 5.70 2.53
C GLU A 16 1.66 5.05 1.63
N ASN A 17 2.60 4.28 2.20
CA ASN A 17 3.56 3.53 1.42
C ASN A 17 2.90 2.50 0.50
N GLN A 18 1.80 1.84 0.91
CA GLN A 18 1.07 0.95 0.01
C GLN A 18 0.51 1.70 -1.21
N LEU A 19 -0.05 2.90 -1.01
CA LEU A 19 -0.56 3.72 -2.11
C LEU A 19 0.56 4.21 -3.04
N ALA A 20 1.70 4.64 -2.46
CA ALA A 20 2.86 5.08 -3.22
C ALA A 20 3.47 3.92 -4.04
N LEU A 21 3.55 2.72 -3.45
CA LEU A 21 4.04 1.52 -4.14
C LEU A 21 3.09 1.09 -5.25
N GLU A 22 1.77 1.14 -5.02
CA GLU A 22 0.78 0.85 -6.07
C GLU A 22 0.98 1.78 -7.27
N ALA A 23 1.06 3.09 -7.02
CA ALA A 23 1.28 4.09 -8.06
C ALA A 23 2.61 3.87 -8.80
N ALA A 24 3.71 3.63 -8.08
CA ALA A 24 5.01 3.37 -8.68
C ALA A 24 5.03 2.10 -9.55
N VAL A 25 4.38 1.02 -9.10
CA VAL A 25 4.26 -0.23 -9.87
C VAL A 25 3.42 -0.01 -11.12
N MET A 26 2.31 0.72 -11.03
CA MET A 26 1.48 1.07 -12.20
C MET A 26 2.26 1.92 -13.21
N GLU A 27 3.01 2.93 -12.74
CA GLU A 27 3.79 3.81 -13.61
C GLU A 27 4.92 3.05 -14.34
N VAL A 28 5.67 2.21 -13.62
CA VAL A 28 6.69 1.34 -14.23
C VAL A 28 6.06 0.39 -15.23
N THR A 29 4.89 -0.17 -14.93
CA THR A 29 4.18 -1.06 -15.86
C THR A 29 3.85 -0.35 -17.17
N LEU A 30 3.28 0.86 -17.09
CA LEU A 30 2.98 1.67 -18.28
C LEU A 30 4.25 1.99 -19.09
N TRP A 31 5.36 2.28 -18.42
CA TRP A 31 6.65 2.53 -19.08
C TRP A 31 7.22 1.28 -19.77
N VAL A 32 7.07 0.09 -19.20
CA VAL A 32 7.52 -1.17 -19.81
C VAL A 32 6.62 -1.58 -20.98
N GLU A 33 5.30 -1.40 -20.87
CA GLU A 33 4.33 -1.67 -21.94
C GLU A 33 4.62 -0.82 -23.19
N GLN A 34 5.01 0.46 -23.01
CA GLN A 34 5.42 1.34 -24.11
C GLN A 34 6.66 0.84 -24.88
N GLN A 35 7.51 0.02 -24.25
CA GLN A 35 8.73 -0.53 -24.85
C GLN A 35 8.52 -1.88 -25.55
N SER A 36 7.26 -2.35 -25.69
CA SER A 36 6.92 -3.65 -26.30
C SER A 36 7.59 -4.86 -25.61
N ALA A 37 8.01 -4.72 -24.36
CA ALA A 37 8.59 -5.80 -23.58
C ALA A 37 7.46 -6.72 -23.07
N ALA A 38 7.16 -7.76 -23.84
CA ALA A 38 6.23 -8.81 -23.43
C ALA A 38 6.89 -9.65 -22.32
N GLY A 39 6.40 -9.55 -21.08
CA GLY A 39 6.88 -10.44 -20.00
C GLY A 39 6.67 -10.02 -18.54
N VAL A 40 6.12 -8.84 -18.25
CA VAL A 40 5.98 -8.35 -16.85
C VAL A 40 4.56 -8.43 -16.26
N GLY A 41 3.54 -8.67 -17.08
CA GLY A 41 2.13 -8.52 -16.67
C GLY A 41 1.70 -9.38 -15.47
N ASP A 42 2.15 -10.64 -15.37
CA ASP A 42 1.76 -11.52 -14.26
C ASP A 42 2.44 -11.12 -12.94
N ASN A 43 3.71 -10.71 -12.98
CA ASN A 43 4.42 -10.19 -11.81
C ASN A 43 3.80 -8.88 -11.31
N VAL A 44 3.45 -7.98 -12.24
CA VAL A 44 2.75 -6.73 -11.92
C VAL A 44 1.41 -7.02 -11.26
N ARG A 45 0.60 -7.93 -11.83
CA ARG A 45 -0.71 -8.28 -11.28
C ARG A 45 -0.59 -8.87 -9.88
N GLY A 46 0.37 -9.77 -9.67
CA GLY A 46 0.65 -10.35 -8.35
C GLY A 46 1.11 -9.33 -7.31
N ALA A 47 1.97 -8.38 -7.71
CA ALA A 47 2.41 -7.29 -6.87
C ALA A 47 1.25 -6.35 -6.48
N LEU A 48 0.46 -5.89 -7.45
CA LEU A 48 -0.69 -5.02 -7.21
C LEU A 48 -1.75 -5.70 -6.33
N HIS A 49 -1.99 -6.99 -6.52
CA HIS A 49 -2.89 -7.77 -5.66
C HIS A 49 -2.42 -7.76 -4.20
N THR A 50 -1.16 -8.10 -3.96
CA THR A 50 -0.57 -8.13 -2.60
C THR A 50 -0.58 -6.74 -1.96
N ILE A 51 -0.27 -5.69 -2.74
CA ILE A 51 -0.29 -4.30 -2.27
C ILE A 51 -1.69 -3.90 -1.82
N GLY A 52 -2.71 -4.24 -2.61
CA GLY A 52 -4.12 -3.95 -2.30
C GLY A 52 -4.62 -4.71 -1.06
N GLU A 53 -4.28 -5.99 -0.92
CA GLU A 53 -4.63 -6.78 0.27
C GLU A 53 -4.01 -6.17 1.55
N ASN A 54 -2.73 -5.81 1.49
CA ASN A 54 -2.05 -5.17 2.61
C ASN A 54 -2.66 -3.81 2.95
N ALA A 55 -2.95 -2.97 1.96
CA ALA A 55 -3.62 -1.69 2.17
C ALA A 55 -4.98 -1.86 2.86
N GLY A 56 -5.76 -2.87 2.43
CA GLY A 56 -7.03 -3.24 3.05
C GLY A 56 -6.87 -3.65 4.52
N HIS A 57 -5.94 -4.55 4.82
CA HIS A 57 -5.68 -5.00 6.19
C HIS A 57 -5.20 -3.88 7.12
N ILE A 58 -4.31 -3.01 6.64
CA ILE A 58 -3.83 -1.87 7.42
C ILE A 58 -4.97 -0.89 7.69
N LYS A 59 -5.78 -0.57 6.67
CA LYS A 59 -6.93 0.34 6.82
C LYS A 59 -7.94 -0.19 7.84
N GLN A 60 -8.25 -1.49 7.81
CA GLN A 60 -9.13 -2.13 8.80
C GLN A 60 -8.52 -2.12 10.22
N SER A 61 -7.21 -2.37 10.33
CA SER A 61 -6.50 -2.34 11.62
C SER A 61 -6.49 -0.94 12.22
N LEU A 62 -6.23 0.09 11.41
CA LEU A 62 -6.32 1.50 11.81
C LEU A 62 -7.72 1.86 12.32
N ALA A 63 -8.77 1.44 11.61
CA ALA A 63 -10.15 1.69 12.05
C ALA A 63 -10.45 1.05 13.42
N ARG A 64 -9.93 -0.16 13.67
CA ARG A 64 -10.09 -0.85 14.97
C ARG A 64 -9.30 -0.18 16.09
N LEU A 65 -8.07 0.26 15.83
CA LEU A 65 -7.24 0.94 16.83
C LEU A 65 -7.86 2.29 17.23
N LYS A 66 -8.23 3.11 16.24
CA LYS A 66 -8.92 4.39 16.48
C LYS A 66 -10.27 4.21 17.16
N GLY A 67 -11.00 3.12 16.87
CA GLY A 67 -12.26 2.80 17.54
C GLY A 67 -12.09 2.35 19.01
N ARG A 68 -10.94 1.76 19.38
CA ARG A 68 -10.63 1.38 20.76
C ARG A 68 -10.22 2.56 21.62
N ASP A 69 -9.70 3.64 21.04
CA ASP A 69 -9.33 4.87 21.76
C ASP A 69 -10.56 5.71 22.18
N ILE A 70 -11.78 5.34 21.77
CA ILE A 70 -13.04 6.07 22.05
C ILE A 70 -13.89 5.35 23.13
N GLN A 71 -13.38 4.26 23.73
CA GLN A 71 -13.98 3.57 24.88
C GLN A 71 -13.16 3.79 26.14
#